data_AF-A0A920GMP0-F1
#
_entry.id   AF-A0A920GMP0-F1
#
_cell.length_a   1.000
_cell.length_b   1.000
_cell.length_c   1.000
_cell.angle_alpha   90.00
_cell.angle_beta   90.00
_cell.angle_gamma   90.00
#
_symmetry.space_group_name_H-M   'P 1'
#
loop_
_entity.id
_entity.type
_entity.pdbx_description
1 polymer ?
#
loop_
_entity_poly.entity_id
_entity_poly.type
_entity_poly.pdbx_seq_one_letter_code
_entity_poly.pdbx_strand_id
1 'polypeptide(L)' 'MGASTHRIAWTIGYQDVIAVGRLFLDGALFTDRVVALAGPAVSRPRLILSRVGADLQALVAGEQKATTRV' A
#
# COMPACT_ATOMS: atom_id res chain seq x y z
N MET A 1 -20.89 -14.97 -16.31
CA MET A 1 -20.96 -13.65 -16.97
C MET A 1 -19.57 -13.32 -17.51
N GLY A 2 -19.31 -13.63 -18.79
CA GLY A 2 -17.97 -13.54 -19.40
C GLY A 2 -17.66 -12.15 -19.97
N ALA A 3 -16.41 -11.74 -19.82
CA ALA A 3 -15.87 -10.53 -20.44
C ALA A 3 -15.96 -10.63 -21.97
N SER A 4 -16.44 -9.57 -22.63
CA SER A 4 -16.43 -9.44 -24.10
C SER A 4 -15.71 -8.15 -24.47
N THR A 5 -15.21 -8.03 -25.71
CA THR A 5 -14.58 -6.80 -26.23
C THR A 5 -15.50 -5.57 -26.21
N HIS A 6 -16.80 -5.74 -25.92
CA HIS A 6 -17.77 -4.65 -25.72
C HIS A 6 -18.22 -4.48 -24.26
N ARG A 7 -17.74 -5.32 -23.33
CA ARG A 7 -18.03 -5.24 -21.90
C ARG A 7 -16.74 -5.41 -21.11
N ILE A 8 -16.08 -4.29 -20.89
CA ILE A 8 -14.81 -4.21 -20.17
C ILE A 8 -15.12 -4.06 -18.68
N ALA A 9 -14.66 -5.01 -17.87
CA ALA A 9 -14.74 -4.91 -16.42
C ALA A 9 -13.53 -4.12 -15.89
N TRP A 10 -13.79 -3.07 -15.12
CA TRP A 10 -12.76 -2.25 -14.49
C TRP A 10 -12.57 -2.73 -13.05
N THR A 11 -11.33 -2.71 -12.57
CA THR A 11 -11.00 -3.12 -11.19
C THR A 11 -10.27 -1.98 -10.49
N ILE A 12 -10.55 -1.82 -9.20
CA ILE A 12 -9.93 -0.80 -8.36
C ILE A 12 -9.72 -1.37 -6.96
N GLY A 13 -8.58 -1.06 -6.33
CA GLY A 13 -8.28 -1.49 -4.97
C GLY A 13 -9.08 -0.70 -3.93
N TYR A 14 -9.36 -1.29 -2.77
CA TYR A 14 -10.17 -0.64 -1.74
C TYR A 14 -9.56 0.68 -1.21
N GLN A 15 -8.23 0.77 -1.09
CA GLN A 15 -7.58 2.03 -0.67
C GLN A 15 -7.68 3.12 -1.73
N ASP A 16 -7.74 2.74 -3.01
CA ASP A 16 -7.94 3.70 -4.10
C ASP A 16 -9.39 4.17 -4.13
N VAL A 17 -10.37 3.31 -3.81
CA VAL A 17 -11.76 3.73 -3.59
C VAL A 17 -11.88 4.76 -2.46
N ILE A 18 -11.17 4.54 -1.34
CA ILE A 18 -11.08 5.52 -0.24
C ILE A 18 -10.47 6.84 -0.72
N ALA A 19 -9.37 6.76 -1.49
CA ALA A 19 -8.70 7.94 -2.02
C ALA A 19 -9.59 8.74 -2.99
N VAL A 20 -10.38 8.06 -3.83
CA VAL A 20 -11.38 8.70 -4.69
C VAL A 20 -12.44 9.42 -3.85
N GLY A 21 -12.97 8.78 -2.80
CA GLY A 21 -13.92 9.42 -1.89
C GLY A 21 -13.33 10.66 -1.23
N ARG A 22 -12.10 10.56 -0.70
CA ARG A 22 -11.39 11.70 -0.11
C ARG A 22 -11.09 12.82 -1.11
N LEU A 23 -10.77 12.49 -2.35
CA LEU A 23 -10.55 13.49 -3.40
C LEU A 23 -11.78 14.39 -3.58
N PHE A 24 -12.98 13.82 -3.59
CA PHE A 24 -14.22 14.60 -3.73
C PHE A 24 -14.63 15.35 -2.46
N LEU A 25 -14.34 14.80 -1.28
CA LEU A 25 -14.66 15.44 0.01
C LEU A 25 -13.71 16.58 0.36
N ASP A 26 -12.41 16.36 0.18
CA ASP A 26 -11.36 17.28 0.63
C ASP A 26 -10.87 18.21 -0.51
N GLY A 27 -11.17 17.87 -1.77
CA GLY A 27 -10.71 18.62 -2.95
C GLY A 27 -9.21 18.48 -3.23
N ALA A 28 -8.53 17.55 -2.56
CA ALA A 28 -7.08 17.34 -2.65
C ALA A 28 -6.75 15.85 -2.85
N LEU A 29 -5.60 15.58 -3.49
CA LEU A 29 -5.15 14.22 -3.73
C LEU A 29 -4.76 13.54 -2.41
N PHE A 30 -5.48 12.48 -2.04
CA PHE A 30 -5.19 11.67 -0.86
C PHE A 30 -4.12 10.62 -1.19
N THR A 31 -2.91 10.78 -0.63
CA THR A 31 -1.74 9.95 -0.97
C THR A 31 -1.34 8.95 0.12
N ASP A 32 -2.03 8.93 1.26
CA ASP A 32 -1.72 8.01 2.34
C ASP A 32 -2.07 6.57 1.96
N ARG A 33 -1.24 5.64 2.41
CA ARG A 33 -1.38 4.21 2.16
C ARG A 33 -1.08 3.42 3.42
N VAL A 34 -1.96 2.49 3.76
CA VAL A 34 -1.71 1.53 4.83
C VAL A 34 -1.14 0.26 4.20
N VAL A 35 0.12 -0.05 4.47
CA VAL A 35 0.82 -1.18 3.86
C VAL A 35 1.27 -2.16 4.92
N ALA A 36 1.29 -3.46 4.58
CA ALA A 36 1.82 -4.48 5.46
C ALA A 36 3.35 -4.51 5.36
N LEU A 37 4.02 -4.26 6.48
CA LEU A 37 5.44 -4.52 6.63
C LEU A 37 5.61 -5.91 7.24
N ALA A 38 6.09 -6.86 6.43
CA ALA A 38 6.17 -8.27 6.80
C ALA A 38 7.32 -8.98 6.10
N GLY A 39 7.61 -10.22 6.55
CA GLY A 39 8.64 -11.10 6.02
C GLY A 39 9.53 -11.68 7.13
N PRO A 40 10.25 -12.80 6.89
CA PRO A 40 11.06 -13.46 7.92
C PRO A 40 12.15 -12.56 8.53
N ALA A 41 12.67 -11.62 7.74
CA ALA A 41 13.69 -10.66 8.15
C ALA A 41 13.13 -9.45 8.93
N VAL A 42 11.81 -9.25 8.96
CA VAL A 42 11.19 -8.11 9.67
C VAL A 42 11.13 -8.42 11.17
N SER A 43 11.61 -7.50 12.00
CA SER A 43 11.65 -7.65 13.45
C SER A 43 10.26 -7.47 14.09
N ARG A 44 9.46 -6.54 13.56
CA ARG A 44 8.13 -6.17 14.09
C ARG A 44 7.06 -6.09 12.99
N PRO A 45 6.56 -7.25 12.50
CA PRO A 45 5.54 -7.27 11.44
C PRO A 45 4.26 -6.56 11.87
N ARG A 46 3.77 -5.63 11.05
CA ARG A 46 2.57 -4.83 11.33
C ARG A 46 2.06 -4.11 10.07
N LEU A 47 0.88 -3.51 10.18
CA LEU A 47 0.44 -2.50 9.23
C LEU A 47 1.08 -1.15 9.59
N ILE A 48 1.60 -0.45 8.58
CA ILE A 48 2.18 0.87 8.73
C ILE A 48 1.47 1.87 7.83
N LEU A 49 1.36 3.11 8.31
CA LEU A 49 0.95 4.24 7.48
C LEU A 49 2.16 4.73 6.70
N SER A 50 2.01 4.88 5.39
CA SER A 50 3.02 5.36 4.45
C SER A 50 2.34 6.23 3.38
N ARG A 51 3.05 6.56 2.31
CA ARG A 51 2.53 7.29 1.15
C ARG A 51 2.74 6.53 -0.15
N VAL A 52 1.92 6.84 -1.16
CA VAL A 52 2.19 6.40 -2.54
C VAL A 52 3.58 6.86 -2.97
N GLY A 53 4.39 5.93 -3.47
CA GLY A 53 5.76 6.21 -3.93
C GLY A 53 6.76 6.48 -2.80
N ALA A 54 6.50 6.01 -1.57
CA ALA A 54 7.47 6.10 -0.48
C ALA A 54 8.80 5.40 -0.81
N ASP A 55 9.91 5.98 -0.38
CA ASP A 55 11.23 5.33 -0.44
C ASP A 55 11.25 4.12 0.49
N LEU A 56 11.36 2.93 -0.10
CA LEU A 56 11.35 1.67 0.63
C LEU A 56 12.59 1.50 1.52
N GLN A 57 13.74 2.04 1.14
CA GLN A 57 14.96 1.93 1.96
C GLN A 57 14.80 2.70 3.26
N ALA A 58 14.33 3.95 3.16
CA ALA A 58 13.98 4.74 4.34
C ALA A 58 12.85 4.09 5.15
N LEU A 59 11.83 3.53 4.49
CA LEU A 59 10.67 2.92 5.15
C LEU A 59 11.02 1.67 5.97
N VAL A 60 12.03 0.88 5.54
CA VAL A 60 12.44 -0.36 6.23
C VAL A 60 13.69 -0.18 7.10
N ALA A 61 14.25 1.03 7.16
CA ALA A 61 15.41 1.32 7.99
C ALA A 61 15.10 1.05 9.48
N GLY A 62 15.88 0.17 10.10
CA GLY A 62 15.68 -0.24 11.51
C GLY A 62 14.58 -1.28 11.74
N GLU A 63 13.88 -1.73 10.70
CA GLU A 63 12.79 -2.72 10.81
C GLU A 63 13.26 -4.17 10.61
N GLN A 64 14.57 -4.36 10.43
CA GLN A 64 15.19 -5.67 10.19
C GLN A 64 15.61 -6.32 11.51
N LYS A 65 15.53 -7.64 11.59
CA LYS A 65 16.10 -8.40 12.72
C LYS A 65 17.61 -8.15 12.76
N ALA A 66 18.14 -7.91 13.97
CA ALA A 66 19.58 -7.82 14.18
C ALA A 66 20.23 -9.17 13.84
N THR A 67 20.81 -9.25 12.65
CA THR A 67 21.82 -10.22 12.20
C THR A 67 21.71 -11.63 12.79
N THR A 68 20.92 -12.50 12.15
CA THR A 68 21.26 -13.93 12.13
C THR A 68 22.25 -14.12 10.99
N ARG A 69 23.55 -14.08 11.29
CA ARG A 69 24.58 -14.62 10.39
C ARG A 69 24.37 -16.13 10.35
N VAL A 70 24.06 -16.66 9.17
CA VAL A 70 24.25 -18.07 8.84
C VAL A 70 25.54 -18.16 8.06
#